data_AF-A0A2D7V859-F1
#
_entry.id   AF-A0A2D7V859-F1
#
_cell.length_a   1.000
_cell.length_b   1.000
_cell.length_c   1.000
_cell.angle_alpha   90.00
_cell.angle_beta   90.00
_cell.angle_gamma   90.00
#
_symmetry.space_group_name_H-M   'P 1'
#
loop_
_entity.id
_entity.type
_entity.pdbx_description
1 polymer ?
#
loop_
_entity_poly.entity_id
_entity_poly.type
_entity_poly.pdbx_seq_one_letter_code
_entity_poly.pdbx_strand_id
1 'polypeptide(L)'
;DSWVAAIFTMGEGYHNYHHEFEWDYRNGVKPWQLDPSKWIIWTLSKFGLAYDLRRVPREKILLAETRETERKLNDQISLFQDSIAESANELMEQALSSLEDASQRLREICNELQTAAQERIKLSKAKINELRMEVRALMSEIESSGKLALA
;
A
#
# COMPACT_ATOMS: atom_id res chain seq x y z
N ASP A 1 17.08 -4.73 -13.70
CA ASP A 1 18.56 -4.70 -13.81
C ASP A 1 19.24 -5.25 -12.58
N SER A 2 20.19 -6.16 -12.79
CA SER A 2 21.03 -6.75 -11.74
C SER A 2 22.46 -6.31 -11.96
N TRP A 3 22.94 -5.41 -11.11
CA TRP A 3 24.33 -4.93 -11.14
C TRP A 3 25.34 -6.05 -10.84
N VAL A 4 24.93 -7.05 -10.03
CA VAL A 4 25.73 -8.25 -9.74
C VAL A 4 25.89 -9.09 -10.99
N ALA A 5 24.80 -9.31 -11.75
CA ALA A 5 24.87 -10.03 -13.02
C ALA A 5 25.75 -9.28 -14.03
N ALA A 6 25.63 -7.94 -14.11
CA ALA A 6 26.41 -7.10 -15.03
C ALA A 6 27.93 -7.22 -14.84
N ILE A 7 28.39 -7.50 -13.62
CA ILE A 7 29.82 -7.74 -13.33
C ILE A 7 30.31 -9.04 -13.96
N PHE A 8 29.50 -10.12 -13.89
CA PHE A 8 29.88 -11.43 -14.40
C PHE A 8 29.60 -11.60 -15.90
N THR A 9 28.66 -10.84 -16.48
CA THR A 9 28.27 -10.92 -17.90
C THR A 9 28.78 -9.75 -18.75
N MET A 10 29.84 -9.06 -18.30
CA MET A 10 30.47 -7.95 -19.05
C MET A 10 29.47 -6.86 -19.50
N GLY A 11 28.51 -6.53 -18.63
CA GLY A 11 27.54 -5.45 -18.85
C GLY A 11 26.15 -5.89 -19.29
N GLU A 12 25.91 -7.18 -19.63
CA GLU A 12 24.57 -7.64 -20.05
C GLU A 12 23.52 -7.48 -18.93
N GLY A 13 23.92 -7.42 -17.65
CA GLY A 13 22.98 -7.26 -16.53
C GLY A 13 22.11 -5.99 -16.54
N TYR A 14 22.37 -5.04 -17.44
CA TYR A 14 21.52 -3.89 -17.76
C TYR A 14 20.49 -4.19 -18.87
N HIS A 15 19.83 -5.35 -18.77
CA HIS A 15 18.88 -5.84 -19.76
C HIS A 15 17.74 -4.86 -20.05
N ASN A 16 17.25 -4.09 -19.07
CA ASN A 16 16.14 -3.16 -19.31
C ASN A 16 16.56 -2.04 -20.28
N TYR A 17 17.78 -1.50 -20.12
CA TYR A 17 18.29 -0.48 -21.03
C TYR A 17 18.63 -1.08 -22.39
N HIS A 18 19.29 -2.23 -22.42
CA HIS A 18 19.68 -2.88 -23.67
C HIS A 18 18.46 -3.26 -24.52
N HIS A 19 17.39 -3.82 -23.94
CA HIS A 19 16.17 -4.14 -24.68
C HIS A 19 15.39 -2.91 -25.15
N GLU A 20 15.36 -1.84 -24.36
CA GLU A 20 14.68 -0.60 -24.77
C GLU A 20 15.47 0.11 -25.90
N PHE A 21 16.79 -0.02 -25.88
CA PHE A 21 17.70 0.71 -26.77
C PHE A 21 18.77 -0.19 -27.40
N GLU A 22 18.33 -1.27 -28.06
CA GLU A 22 19.20 -2.33 -28.61
C GLU A 22 20.25 -1.84 -29.60
N TRP A 23 20.02 -0.69 -30.22
CA TRP A 23 20.91 -0.07 -31.19
C TRP A 23 21.96 0.85 -30.58
N ASP A 24 21.91 1.13 -29.28
CA ASP A 24 23.02 1.80 -28.57
C ASP A 24 24.14 0.80 -28.36
N TYR A 25 25.38 1.17 -28.71
CA TYR A 25 26.52 0.27 -28.52
C TYR A 25 26.84 -0.01 -27.02
N ARG A 26 26.23 0.75 -26.10
CA ARG A 26 26.39 0.62 -24.65
C ARG A 26 25.27 -0.23 -24.08
N ASN A 27 25.61 -1.12 -23.16
CA ASN A 27 24.62 -1.82 -22.33
C ASN A 27 24.22 -0.96 -21.12
N GLY A 28 25.12 -0.12 -20.62
CA GLY A 28 24.87 0.81 -19.52
C GLY A 28 25.10 2.27 -19.91
N VAL A 29 24.05 3.09 -19.83
CA VAL A 29 24.07 4.53 -20.15
C VAL A 29 24.75 5.40 -19.09
N LYS A 30 24.66 5.03 -17.82
CA LYS A 30 25.19 5.79 -16.69
C LYS A 30 26.70 5.57 -16.53
N PRO A 31 27.47 6.58 -16.11
CA PRO A 31 28.92 6.46 -16.00
C PRO A 31 29.35 5.47 -14.89
N TRP A 32 28.54 5.28 -13.85
CA TRP A 32 28.78 4.30 -12.78
C TRP A 32 28.32 2.88 -13.13
N GLN A 33 27.67 2.68 -14.28
CA GLN A 33 27.27 1.34 -14.72
C GLN A 33 28.48 0.61 -15.32
N LEU A 34 28.82 -0.53 -14.71
CA LEU A 34 29.94 -1.37 -15.10
C LEU A 34 29.61 -2.08 -16.42
N ASP A 35 30.18 -1.56 -17.49
CA ASP A 35 29.98 -2.04 -18.85
C ASP A 35 31.36 -2.14 -19.52
N PRO A 36 32.09 -3.26 -19.29
CA PRO A 36 33.37 -3.52 -19.93
C PRO A 36 33.31 -3.47 -21.46
N SER A 37 32.20 -3.95 -22.04
CA SER A 37 31.96 -3.95 -23.49
C SER A 37 31.96 -2.53 -24.06
N LYS A 38 31.31 -1.57 -23.40
CA LYS A 38 31.36 -0.14 -23.75
C LYS A 38 32.79 0.39 -23.81
N TRP A 39 33.65 0.05 -22.86
CA TRP A 39 35.04 0.53 -22.83
C TRP A 39 35.91 -0.12 -23.90
N ILE A 40 35.73 -1.42 -24.15
CA ILE A 40 36.44 -2.15 -25.21
C ILE A 40 36.08 -1.58 -26.58
N ILE A 41 34.78 -1.47 -26.90
CA ILE A 41 34.31 -0.94 -28.19
C ILE A 41 34.75 0.52 -28.37
N TRP A 42 34.65 1.34 -27.31
CA TRP A 42 35.15 2.72 -27.36
C TRP A 42 36.66 2.78 -27.61
N THR A 43 37.45 1.92 -26.96
CA THR A 43 38.91 1.88 -27.16
C THR A 43 39.26 1.44 -28.58
N LEU A 44 38.62 0.38 -29.08
CA LEU A 44 38.78 -0.07 -30.47
C LEU A 44 38.42 1.02 -31.49
N SER A 45 37.42 1.85 -31.20
CA SER A 45 37.08 2.99 -32.05
C SER A 45 38.17 4.04 -32.13
N LYS A 46 38.96 4.22 -31.05
CA LYS A 46 40.10 5.16 -31.02
C LYS A 46 41.27 4.66 -31.86
N PHE A 47 41.42 3.35 -32.00
CA PHE A 47 42.43 2.72 -32.85
C PHE A 47 41.97 2.52 -34.30
N GLY A 48 40.76 2.95 -34.67
CA GLY A 48 40.21 2.73 -36.01
C GLY A 48 39.84 1.26 -36.28
N LEU A 49 39.52 0.50 -35.24
CA LEU A 49 39.06 -0.90 -35.36
C LEU A 49 37.54 -1.02 -35.24
N ALA A 50 36.86 0.04 -34.80
CA ALA A 50 35.40 0.14 -34.75
C ALA A 50 34.93 1.51 -35.26
N TYR A 51 33.81 1.53 -35.97
CA TYR A 51 33.27 2.71 -36.64
C TYR A 51 31.76 2.83 -36.36
N ASP A 52 31.16 3.99 -36.65
CA ASP A 52 29.72 4.24 -36.57
C ASP A 52 29.04 3.84 -35.26
N LEU A 53 29.68 4.17 -34.12
CA LEU A 53 29.12 3.92 -32.79
C LEU A 53 27.83 4.73 -32.59
N ARG A 54 26.70 4.04 -32.57
CA ARG A 54 25.37 4.64 -32.37
C ARG A 54 25.08 4.85 -30.89
N ARG A 55 24.51 6.00 -30.55
CA ARG A 55 24.14 6.37 -29.17
C ARG A 55 22.73 6.92 -29.13
N VAL A 56 21.98 6.55 -28.12
CA VAL A 56 20.64 7.10 -27.89
C VAL A 56 20.74 8.55 -27.41
N PRO A 57 19.94 9.48 -27.97
CA PRO A 57 19.81 10.84 -27.46
C PRO A 57 19.40 10.85 -25.98
N ARG A 58 19.98 11.76 -25.21
CA ARG A 58 19.75 11.85 -23.77
C ARG A 58 18.28 12.10 -23.43
N GLU A 59 17.57 12.82 -24.29
CA GLU A 59 16.16 13.15 -24.16
C GLU A 59 15.29 11.90 -24.22
N LYS A 60 15.62 10.94 -25.10
CA LYS A 60 14.90 9.66 -25.20
C LYS A 60 15.11 8.79 -23.98
N ILE A 61 16.35 8.76 -23.47
CA ILE A 61 16.71 8.03 -22.25
C ILE A 61 15.93 8.61 -21.06
N LEU A 62 15.95 9.94 -20.92
CA LEU A 62 15.22 10.64 -19.85
C LEU A 62 13.71 10.40 -19.94
N LEU A 63 13.14 10.41 -21.14
CA LEU A 63 11.72 10.11 -21.35
C LEU A 63 11.38 8.69 -20.89
N ALA A 64 12.19 7.69 -21.25
CA ALA A 64 11.99 6.31 -20.81
C ALA A 64 12.12 6.16 -19.28
N GLU A 65 13.14 6.79 -18.67
CA GLU A 65 13.31 6.79 -17.21
C GLU A 65 12.13 7.47 -16.49
N THR A 66 11.60 8.56 -17.06
CA THR A 66 10.45 9.29 -16.52
C THR A 66 9.18 8.44 -16.58
N ARG A 67 8.92 7.78 -17.71
CA ARG A 67 7.77 6.86 -17.87
C ARG A 67 7.83 5.69 -16.91
N GLU A 68 9.01 5.09 -16.72
CA GLU A 68 9.15 3.98 -15.78
C GLU A 68 8.95 4.44 -14.32
N THR A 69 9.36 5.67 -14.00
CA THR A 69 9.11 6.28 -12.69
C THR A 69 7.63 6.58 -12.48
N GLU A 70 6.94 7.13 -13.49
CA GLU A 70 5.49 7.34 -13.49
C GLU A 70 4.73 6.02 -13.29
N ARG A 71 5.13 4.96 -14.02
CA ARG A 71 4.54 3.62 -13.86
C ARG A 71 4.67 3.10 -12.43
N LYS A 72 5.87 3.15 -11.86
CA LYS A 72 6.11 2.73 -10.47
C LYS A 72 5.34 3.55 -9.45
N LEU A 73 5.21 4.85 -9.68
CA LEU A 73 4.42 5.72 -8.82
C LEU A 73 2.94 5.33 -8.86
N ASN A 74 2.39 5.09 -10.05
CA ASN A 74 1.01 4.64 -10.21
C ASN A 74 0.78 3.27 -9.54
N ASP A 75 1.73 2.33 -9.69
CA ASP A 75 1.68 1.03 -9.00
C ASP A 75 1.67 1.20 -7.46
N GLN A 76 2.44 2.16 -6.92
CA GLN A 76 2.41 2.45 -5.47
C GLN A 76 1.12 3.12 -5.03
N ILE A 77 0.58 4.03 -5.83
CA ILE A 77 -0.70 4.69 -5.56
C ILE A 77 -1.83 3.66 -5.52
N SER A 78 -1.88 2.72 -6.47
CA SER A 78 -2.92 1.68 -6.48
C SER A 78 -2.83 0.78 -5.25
N LEU A 79 -1.62 0.32 -4.88
CA LEU A 79 -1.43 -0.48 -3.67
C LEU A 79 -1.87 0.27 -2.39
N PHE A 80 -1.60 1.57 -2.32
CA PHE A 80 -2.00 2.38 -1.19
C PHE A 80 -3.52 2.60 -1.15
N GLN A 81 -4.16 2.81 -2.31
CA GLN A 81 -5.61 2.92 -2.42
C GLN A 81 -6.31 1.62 -1.99
N ASP A 82 -5.80 0.47 -2.43
CA ASP A 82 -6.33 -0.85 -2.05
C ASP A 82 -6.20 -1.07 -0.54
N SER A 83 -5.05 -0.74 0.04
CA SER A 83 -4.83 -0.85 1.49
C SER A 83 -5.76 0.07 2.31
N ILE A 84 -6.02 1.30 1.84
CA ILE A 84 -6.99 2.19 2.50
C ILE A 84 -8.40 1.60 2.40
N ALA A 85 -8.79 1.10 1.23
CA ALA A 85 -10.12 0.52 1.04
C ALA A 85 -10.35 -0.71 1.92
N GLU A 86 -9.35 -1.61 2.03
CA GLU A 86 -9.39 -2.78 2.90
C GLU A 86 -9.48 -2.37 4.37
N SER A 87 -8.62 -1.46 4.83
CA SER A 87 -8.66 -0.96 6.21
C SER A 87 -9.97 -0.26 6.57
N ALA A 88 -10.53 0.54 5.64
CA ALA A 88 -11.82 1.19 5.85
C ALA A 88 -12.96 0.17 5.95
N ASN A 89 -12.95 -0.88 5.13
CA ASN A 89 -13.94 -1.95 5.21
C ASN A 89 -13.86 -2.72 6.54
N GLU A 90 -12.65 -3.07 6.98
CA GLU A 90 -12.46 -3.75 8.28
C GLU A 90 -12.97 -2.91 9.45
N LEU A 91 -12.64 -1.61 9.48
CA LEU A 91 -13.11 -0.70 10.52
C LEU A 91 -14.63 -0.56 10.51
N MET A 92 -15.24 -0.47 9.32
CA MET A 92 -16.69 -0.38 9.16
C MET A 92 -17.38 -1.66 9.64
N GLU A 93 -16.84 -2.83 9.30
CA GLU A 93 -17.37 -4.14 9.72
C GLU A 93 -17.29 -4.30 11.25
N GLN A 94 -16.16 -3.93 11.85
CA GLN A 94 -16.01 -3.90 13.31
C GLN A 94 -17.00 -2.93 13.97
N ALA A 95 -17.17 -1.73 13.42
CA ALA A 95 -18.12 -0.75 13.95
C ALA A 95 -19.56 -1.28 13.89
N LEU A 96 -19.97 -1.88 12.77
CA LEU A 96 -21.29 -2.50 12.62
C LEU A 96 -21.51 -3.64 13.62
N SER A 97 -20.55 -4.56 13.75
CA SER A 97 -20.63 -5.66 14.72
C SER A 97 -20.78 -5.12 16.16
N SER A 98 -20.02 -4.08 16.53
CA SER A 98 -20.11 -3.48 17.88
C SER A 98 -21.50 -2.85 18.15
N LEU A 99 -22.12 -2.26 17.13
CA LEU A 99 -23.46 -1.67 17.23
C LEU A 99 -24.54 -2.75 17.36
N GLU A 100 -24.40 -3.86 16.63
CA GLU A 100 -25.30 -5.01 16.74
C GLU A 100 -25.24 -5.63 18.15
N ASP A 101 -24.03 -5.81 18.69
CA ASP A 101 -23.81 -6.32 20.05
C ASP A 101 -24.44 -5.38 21.11
N ALA A 102 -24.20 -4.07 20.99
CA ALA A 102 -24.79 -3.08 21.90
C ALA A 102 -26.33 -3.08 21.83
N SER A 103 -26.90 -3.19 20.62
CA SER A 103 -28.34 -3.30 20.41
C SER A 103 -28.93 -4.55 21.06
N GLN A 104 -28.26 -5.69 20.89
CA GLN A 104 -28.67 -6.94 21.54
C GLN A 104 -28.63 -6.81 23.06
N ARG A 105 -27.57 -6.21 23.62
CA ARG A 105 -27.45 -6.01 25.07
C ARG A 105 -28.54 -5.09 25.63
N LEU A 106 -28.86 -4.01 24.93
CA LEU A 106 -29.97 -3.13 25.31
C LEU A 106 -31.31 -3.89 25.32
N ARG A 107 -31.53 -4.78 24.36
CA ARG A 107 -32.74 -5.61 24.29
C ARG A 107 -32.85 -6.55 25.49
N GLU A 108 -31.75 -7.17 25.90
CA GLU A 108 -31.70 -8.01 27.10
C GLU A 108 -32.04 -7.22 28.37
N ILE A 109 -31.43 -6.03 28.54
CA ILE A 109 -31.72 -5.14 29.67
C ILE A 109 -33.20 -4.75 29.69
N CYS A 110 -33.79 -4.42 28.52
CA CYS A 110 -35.22 -4.13 28.43
C CYS A 110 -36.08 -5.31 28.88
N ASN A 111 -35.74 -6.53 28.45
CA ASN A 111 -36.46 -7.74 28.85
C ASN A 111 -36.34 -8.00 30.36
N GLU A 112 -35.15 -7.86 30.95
CA GLU A 112 -34.94 -8.03 32.40
C GLU A 112 -35.78 -7.04 33.21
N LEU A 113 -35.79 -5.76 32.80
CA LEU A 113 -36.59 -4.72 33.45
C LEU A 113 -38.08 -4.98 33.30
N GLN A 114 -38.53 -5.45 32.14
CA GLN A 114 -39.92 -5.81 31.90
C GLN A 114 -40.37 -6.97 32.79
N THR A 115 -39.58 -8.05 32.87
CA THR A 115 -39.87 -9.20 33.73
C THR A 115 -39.94 -8.79 35.20
N ALA A 116 -38.96 -8.00 35.68
CA ALA A 116 -38.97 -7.52 37.06
C ALA A 116 -40.20 -6.65 37.38
N ALA A 117 -40.65 -5.82 36.43
CA ALA A 117 -41.85 -5.01 36.57
C ALA A 117 -43.13 -5.87 36.59
N GLN A 118 -43.21 -6.91 35.75
CA GLN A 118 -44.35 -7.83 35.69
C GLN A 118 -44.46 -8.73 36.94
N GLU A 119 -43.34 -9.26 37.42
CA GLU A 119 -43.28 -10.16 38.58
C GLU A 119 -43.37 -9.43 39.93
N ARG A 120 -43.50 -8.09 39.93
CA ARG A 120 -43.41 -7.22 41.13
C ARG A 120 -42.16 -7.49 41.98
N ILE A 121 -41.10 -7.99 41.37
CA ILE A 121 -39.82 -8.14 42.04
C ILE A 121 -39.28 -6.74 42.30
N LYS A 122 -39.06 -6.39 43.57
CA LYS A 122 -38.31 -5.18 43.92
C LYS A 122 -36.86 -5.39 43.49
N LEU A 123 -36.53 -4.94 42.29
CA LEU A 123 -35.14 -4.70 41.91
C LEU A 123 -34.51 -3.81 42.98
N SER A 124 -33.36 -4.24 43.50
CA SER A 124 -32.63 -3.45 44.48
C SER A 124 -32.20 -2.13 43.84
N LYS A 125 -32.13 -1.04 44.63
CA LYS A 125 -31.60 0.24 44.14
C LYS A 125 -30.21 0.08 43.50
N ALA A 126 -29.41 -0.86 44.00
CA ALA A 126 -28.09 -1.18 43.45
C ALA A 126 -28.20 -1.71 42.01
N LYS A 127 -29.10 -2.68 41.74
CA LYS A 127 -29.27 -3.25 40.40
C LYS A 127 -29.84 -2.24 39.40
N ILE A 128 -30.75 -1.36 39.83
CA ILE A 128 -31.26 -0.27 38.99
C ILE A 128 -30.15 0.70 38.60
N ASN A 129 -29.29 1.07 39.55
CA ASN A 129 -28.14 1.94 39.27
C ASN A 129 -27.11 1.26 38.36
N GLU A 130 -26.86 -0.03 38.54
CA GLU A 130 -25.98 -0.84 37.68
C GLU A 130 -26.47 -0.82 36.23
N LEU A 131 -27.73 -1.20 35.98
CA LEU A 131 -28.33 -1.19 34.64
C LEU A 131 -28.32 0.21 34.01
N ARG A 132 -28.56 1.26 34.82
CA ARG A 132 -28.50 2.64 34.33
C ARG A 132 -27.09 3.06 33.91
N MET A 133 -26.07 2.61 34.65
CA MET A 133 -24.67 2.85 34.29
C MET A 133 -24.27 2.07 33.05
N GLU A 134 -24.73 0.83 32.92
CA GLU A 134 -24.48 -0.03 31.75
C GLU A 134 -25.10 0.56 30.46
N VAL A 135 -26.37 0.99 30.52
CA VAL A 135 -27.02 1.69 29.38
C VAL A 135 -26.27 2.96 29.00
N ARG A 136 -25.79 3.74 29.97
CA ARG A 136 -25.02 4.96 29.69
C ARG A 136 -23.66 4.63 29.06
N ALA A 137 -23.00 3.57 29.50
CA ALA A 137 -21.74 3.11 28.91
C ALA A 137 -21.93 2.70 27.45
N LEU A 138 -22.95 1.88 27.16
CA LEU A 138 -23.28 1.44 25.80
C LEU A 138 -23.60 2.63 24.88
N MET A 139 -24.35 3.63 25.36
CA MET A 139 -24.61 4.86 24.59
C MET A 139 -23.34 5.64 24.26
N SER A 140 -22.39 5.72 25.20
CA SER A 140 -21.09 6.37 24.97
C SER A 140 -20.24 5.60 23.96
N GLU A 141 -20.32 4.27 23.96
CA GLU A 141 -19.61 3.39 23.04
C GLU A 141 -20.16 3.53 21.61
N ILE A 142 -21.49 3.56 21.46
CA ILE A 142 -22.19 3.84 20.19
C ILE A 142 -21.76 5.21 19.63
N GLU A 143 -21.73 6.26 20.45
CA GLU A 143 -21.29 7.60 20.01
C GLU A 143 -19.80 7.62 19.59
N SER A 144 -18.96 6.81 20.24
CA SER A 144 -17.55 6.66 19.89
C SER A 144 -17.36 5.91 18.58
N SER A 145 -18.01 4.76 18.41
CA SER A 145 -17.97 3.96 17.18
C SER A 145 -18.53 4.74 15.99
N GLY A 146 -19.59 5.53 16.20
CA GLY A 146 -20.15 6.42 15.17
C GLY A 146 -19.19 7.52 14.72
N LYS A 147 -18.36 8.07 15.63
CA LYS A 147 -17.32 9.05 15.26
C LYS A 147 -16.16 8.42 14.50
N LEU A 148 -15.77 7.20 14.86
CA LEU A 148 -14.70 6.45 14.18
C LEU A 148 -15.10 6.03 12.76
N ALA A 149 -16.37 5.72 12.52
CA ALA A 149 -16.87 5.38 11.18
C ALA A 149 -17.05 6.59 10.25
N LEU A 150 -17.07 7.81 10.79
CA LEU A 150 -17.26 9.07 10.04
C LEU A 150 -15.96 9.86 9.80
N ALA A 151 -14.85 9.46 10.43
CA ALA A 151 -13.54 10.12 10.34
C ALA A 151 -12.64 9.43 9.31
#